data_AF-X1CBN3-F1
#
_entry.id   AF-X1CBN3-F1
#
_cell.length_a   1.000
_cell.length_b   1.000
_cell.length_c   1.000
_cell.angle_alpha   90.00
_cell.angle_beta   90.00
_cell.angle_gamma   90.00
#
_symmetry.space_group_name_H-M   'P 1'
#
loop_
_entity.id
_entity.type
_entity.pdbx_description
1 polymer ?
#
loop_
_entity_poly.entity_id
_entity_poly.type
_entity_poly.pdbx_seq_one_letter_code
_entity_poly.pdbx_strand_id
1 'polypeptide(L)'
;MDESQQEPCISRRSVIIASNRGPVTIQKGQNGQLTFERGTGGLVTALTGLIRDVDATWISYAISEEDNEWHEGQIPLTDNEDLIYMKFIPSDEDAYEGYYNVIANPLLWFLQHSMWNVPYAPVINRDTWKAWED
;
A
#
# COMPACT_ATOMS: atom_id res chain seq x y z
N MET A 1 11.01 -26.01 33.93
CA MET A 1 11.30 -24.75 33.22
C MET A 1 10.22 -24.69 32.16
N ASP A 2 9.16 -23.95 32.46
CA ASP A 2 7.95 -23.89 31.65
C ASP A 2 8.15 -22.77 30.65
N GLU A 3 8.56 -23.11 29.42
CA GLU A 3 8.52 -22.19 28.29
C GLU A 3 7.06 -22.00 27.90
N SER A 4 6.35 -21.19 28.69
CA SER A 4 5.05 -20.67 28.31
C SER A 4 5.21 -19.97 26.97
N GLN A 5 4.74 -20.61 25.90
CA GLN A 5 4.70 -20.05 24.57
C GLN A 5 3.98 -18.71 24.66
N GLN A 6 4.72 -17.61 24.49
CA GLN A 6 4.13 -16.31 24.31
C GLN A 6 3.36 -16.39 22.99
N GLU A 7 2.03 -16.56 23.07
CA GLU A 7 1.19 -16.33 21.91
C GLU A 7 1.55 -14.94 21.36
N PRO A 8 1.89 -14.82 20.06
CA PRO A 8 2.20 -13.53 19.49
C PRO A 8 1.02 -12.61 19.76
N CYS A 9 1.27 -11.41 20.29
CA CYS A 9 0.27 -10.43 20.76
C CYS A 9 -0.83 -10.12 19.73
N ILE A 10 -0.59 -10.47 18.46
CA ILE A 10 -1.44 -10.25 17.31
C ILE A 10 -2.45 -11.40 17.08
N SER A 11 -2.27 -12.59 17.67
CA SER A 11 -3.09 -13.80 17.41
C SER A 11 -4.60 -13.65 17.70
N ARG A 12 -4.99 -12.62 18.48
CA ARG A 12 -6.39 -12.31 18.83
C ARG A 12 -6.93 -11.03 18.20
N ARG A 13 -6.19 -10.35 17.33
CA ARG A 13 -6.60 -9.08 16.73
C ARG A 13 -6.46 -9.15 15.22
N SER A 14 -7.54 -8.84 14.50
CA SER A 14 -7.50 -8.65 13.06
C SER A 14 -6.51 -7.53 12.72
N VAL A 15 -5.52 -7.85 11.89
CA VAL A 15 -4.52 -6.86 11.44
C VAL A 15 -5.05 -6.18 10.19
N ILE A 16 -4.97 -4.85 10.16
CA ILE A 16 -5.21 -4.07 8.95
C ILE A 16 -3.90 -3.40 8.57
N ILE A 17 -3.42 -3.69 7.37
CA ILE A 17 -2.30 -2.99 6.75
C ILE A 17 -2.89 -1.98 5.78
N ALA A 18 -2.50 -0.72 5.88
CA ALA A 18 -2.82 0.30 4.90
C ALA A 18 -1.52 0.86 4.33
N SER A 19 -1.37 0.80 3.00
CA SER A 19 -0.23 1.37 2.30
C SER A 19 -0.64 1.84 0.92
N ASN A 20 0.06 2.84 0.38
CA ASN A 20 -0.28 3.39 -0.94
C ASN A 20 -0.29 2.31 -2.04
N ARG A 21 0.69 1.40 -2.01
CA ARG A 21 0.75 0.24 -2.91
C ARG A 21 0.44 -1.03 -2.16
N GLY A 22 -0.34 -1.90 -2.79
CA GLY A 22 -0.62 -3.24 -2.31
C GLY A 22 0.55 -4.21 -2.55
N PRO A 23 0.43 -5.45 -2.04
CA PRO A 23 1.40 -6.50 -2.25
C PRO A 23 1.35 -7.08 -3.68
N VAL A 24 0.28 -6.80 -4.43
CA VAL A 24 0.11 -7.20 -5.82
C VAL A 24 -0.56 -6.09 -6.63
N THR A 25 -0.43 -6.17 -7.95
CA THR A 25 -1.21 -5.42 -8.94
C THR A 25 -1.96 -6.41 -9.81
N ILE A 26 -3.19 -6.08 -10.19
CA ILE A 26 -4.03 -6.95 -11.00
C ILE A 26 -3.79 -6.66 -12.47
N GLN A 27 -3.61 -7.71 -13.25
CA GLN A 27 -3.53 -7.63 -14.70
C GLN A 27 -4.59 -8.53 -15.33
N LYS A 28 -5.15 -8.07 -16.44
CA LYS A 28 -6.12 -8.81 -17.23
C LYS A 28 -5.43 -9.35 -18.48
N GLY A 29 -5.28 -10.67 -18.55
CA GLY A 29 -4.73 -11.36 -19.71
C GLY A 29 -5.64 -11.26 -20.94
N GLN A 30 -5.11 -11.57 -22.12
CA GLN A 30 -5.83 -11.50 -23.40
C GLN A 30 -7.08 -12.41 -23.47
N ASN A 31 -7.14 -13.44 -22.64
CA ASN A 31 -8.26 -14.36 -22.49
C ASN A 31 -9.28 -13.93 -21.40
N GLY A 32 -9.09 -12.76 -20.78
CA GLY A 32 -9.90 -12.29 -19.65
C GLY A 32 -9.52 -12.90 -18.29
N GLN A 33 -8.46 -13.71 -18.22
CA GLN A 33 -7.96 -14.26 -16.96
C GLN A 33 -7.23 -13.19 -16.16
N LEU A 34 -7.56 -13.07 -14.87
CA LEU A 34 -6.83 -12.20 -13.96
C LEU A 34 -5.53 -12.87 -13.50
N THR A 35 -4.45 -12.10 -13.50
CA THR A 35 -3.15 -12.49 -12.94
C THR A 35 -2.74 -11.47 -11.90
N PHE A 36 -2.15 -11.95 -10.81
CA PHE A 36 -1.65 -11.12 -9.72
C PHE A 36 -0.14 -10.97 -9.85
N GLU A 37 0.33 -9.79 -10.23
CA GLU A 37 1.76 -9.50 -10.29
C GLU A 37 2.21 -8.98 -8.93
N ARG A 38 3.28 -9.55 -8.35
CA ARG A 38 3.77 -9.10 -7.05
C ARG A 38 4.40 -7.71 -7.11
N GLY A 39 4.02 -6.89 -6.14
CA GLY A 39 4.66 -5.62 -5.86
C GLY A 39 6.12 -5.81 -5.44
N THR A 40 7.04 -5.17 -6.16
CA THR A 40 8.47 -5.17 -5.84
C THR A 40 8.79 -3.92 -5.00
N GLY A 41 8.74 -4.04 -3.67
CA GLY A 41 9.04 -2.93 -2.77
C GLY A 41 9.46 -3.40 -1.39
N GLY A 42 10.46 -2.76 -0.80
CA GLY A 42 11.03 -3.17 0.49
C GLY A 42 10.00 -3.20 1.62
N LEU A 43 9.03 -2.28 1.62
CA LEU A 43 7.92 -2.27 2.58
C LEU A 43 7.02 -3.49 2.42
N VAL A 44 6.61 -3.80 1.18
CA VAL A 44 5.76 -4.96 0.86
C VAL A 44 6.46 -6.23 1.31
N THR A 45 7.72 -6.43 0.92
CA THR A 45 8.51 -7.61 1.28
C THR A 45 8.64 -7.77 2.80
N ALA A 46 8.93 -6.69 3.52
CA ALA A 46 9.08 -6.73 4.97
C ALA A 46 7.76 -7.06 5.68
N LEU A 47 6.66 -6.43 5.27
CA LEU A 47 5.35 -6.66 5.88
C LEU A 47 4.80 -8.04 5.54
N THR A 48 4.96 -8.53 4.31
CA THR A 48 4.60 -9.89 3.92
C THR A 48 5.19 -10.93 4.87
N GLY A 49 6.44 -10.76 5.32
CA GLY A 49 7.07 -11.66 6.29
C GLY A 49 6.40 -11.65 7.68
N LEU A 50 5.83 -10.52 8.09
CA LEU A 50 5.19 -10.34 9.41
C LEU A 50 3.80 -10.97 9.49
N ILE A 51 3.04 -10.94 8.39
CA ILE A 51 1.62 -11.35 8.37
C ILE A 51 1.38 -12.79 7.91
N ARG A 52 2.43 -13.59 7.70
CA ARG A 52 2.28 -14.98 7.24
C ARG A 52 1.41 -15.84 8.15
N ASP A 53 1.52 -15.63 9.46
CA ASP A 53 0.83 -16.43 10.48
C ASP A 53 -0.34 -15.67 11.15
N VAL A 54 -0.84 -14.61 10.50
CA VAL A 54 -1.85 -13.71 11.06
C VAL A 54 -2.99 -13.47 10.08
N ASP A 55 -4.22 -13.48 10.58
CA ASP A 55 -5.38 -13.01 9.84
C ASP A 55 -5.30 -11.49 9.62
N ALA A 56 -5.01 -11.11 8.38
CA ALA A 56 -4.75 -9.73 8.00
C ALA A 56 -5.58 -9.31 6.77
N THR A 57 -5.94 -8.03 6.74
CA THR A 57 -6.50 -7.36 5.56
C THR A 57 -5.52 -6.30 5.08
N TRP A 58 -5.21 -6.32 3.79
CA TRP A 58 -4.40 -5.29 3.15
C TRP A 58 -5.28 -4.31 2.38
N ILE A 59 -5.13 -3.02 2.68
CA ILE A 59 -5.82 -1.92 2.02
C ILE A 59 -4.80 -1.10 1.22
N SER A 60 -5.07 -0.86 -0.06
CA SER A 60 -4.24 0.03 -0.88
C SER A 60 -5.05 0.81 -1.92
N TYR A 61 -4.44 1.83 -2.50
CA TYR A 61 -5.01 2.56 -3.62
C TYR A 61 -5.09 1.67 -4.87
N ALA A 62 -6.20 1.70 -5.61
CA ALA A 62 -6.30 1.08 -6.94
C ALA A 62 -5.50 1.91 -7.94
N ILE A 63 -4.45 1.33 -8.54
CA ILE A 63 -3.61 2.06 -9.49
C ILE A 63 -4.18 1.94 -10.90
N SER A 64 -4.73 0.78 -11.25
CA SER A 64 -5.29 0.51 -12.58
C SER A 64 -6.80 0.34 -12.58
N GLU A 65 -7.40 0.34 -13.76
CA GLU A 65 -8.82 0.02 -13.93
C GLU A 65 -9.11 -1.41 -13.48
N GLU A 66 -8.19 -2.36 -13.71
CA GLU A 66 -8.32 -3.74 -13.25
C GLU A 66 -8.35 -3.85 -11.71
N ASP A 67 -7.54 -3.06 -11.01
CA ASP A 67 -7.57 -3.00 -9.54
C ASP A 67 -8.95 -2.51 -9.05
N ASN A 68 -9.53 -1.48 -9.72
CA ASN A 68 -10.87 -0.98 -9.40
C ASN A 68 -11.97 -1.99 -9.72
N GLU A 69 -11.92 -2.63 -10.90
CA GLU A 69 -12.89 -3.64 -11.34
C GLU A 69 -12.92 -4.83 -10.36
N TRP A 70 -11.75 -5.27 -9.89
CA TRP A 70 -11.65 -6.39 -8.96
C TRP A 70 -12.05 -6.02 -7.53
N HIS A 71 -11.74 -4.78 -7.10
CA HIS A 71 -12.14 -4.16 -5.83
C HIS A 71 -11.62 -4.85 -4.55
N GLU A 72 -12.02 -6.09 -4.25
CA GLU A 72 -11.55 -6.82 -3.06
C GLU A 72 -11.66 -8.34 -3.21
N GLY A 73 -10.87 -9.08 -2.43
CA GLY A 73 -10.84 -10.54 -2.48
C GLY A 73 -9.58 -11.15 -1.88
N GLN A 74 -9.41 -12.46 -2.05
CA GLN A 74 -8.22 -13.18 -1.62
C GLN A 74 -7.15 -13.15 -2.72
N ILE A 75 -5.91 -12.88 -2.33
CA ILE A 75 -4.76 -12.87 -3.24
C ILE A 75 -3.61 -13.73 -2.71
N PRO A 76 -2.76 -14.29 -3.59
CA PRO A 76 -1.56 -15.00 -3.16
C PRO A 76 -0.53 -14.01 -2.59
N LEU A 77 -0.20 -14.17 -1.31
CA LEU A 77 0.83 -13.39 -0.63
C LEU A 77 2.24 -13.94 -0.92
N THR A 78 2.39 -15.27 -0.94
CA THR A 78 3.65 -15.98 -1.23
C THR A 78 3.44 -17.08 -2.26
N ASP A 79 4.53 -17.68 -2.77
CA ASP A 79 4.45 -18.75 -3.79
C ASP A 79 3.94 -20.08 -3.19
N ASN A 80 3.78 -20.13 -1.87
CA ASN A 80 3.36 -21.30 -1.10
C ASN A 80 1.85 -21.31 -0.81
N GLU A 81 1.05 -20.64 -1.64
CA GLU A 81 -0.42 -20.56 -1.51
C GLU A 81 -0.95 -19.84 -0.26
N ASP A 82 -0.09 -19.12 0.49
CA ASP A 82 -0.54 -18.24 1.58
C ASP A 82 -1.47 -17.16 0.98
N LEU A 83 -2.71 -17.07 1.45
CA LEU A 83 -3.69 -16.08 0.98
C LEU A 83 -3.86 -14.96 2.01
N ILE A 84 -4.02 -13.73 1.50
CA ILE A 84 -4.44 -12.59 2.30
C ILE A 84 -5.66 -11.94 1.69
N TYR A 85 -6.54 -11.40 2.54
CA TYR A 85 -7.63 -10.56 2.08
C TYR A 85 -7.11 -9.18 1.69
N MET A 86 -7.40 -8.75 0.46
CA MET A 86 -7.02 -7.46 -0.07
C MET A 86 -8.26 -6.66 -0.46
N LYS A 87 -8.21 -5.36 -0.20
CA LYS A 87 -9.23 -4.39 -0.56
C LYS A 87 -8.59 -3.14 -1.17
N PHE A 88 -9.02 -2.77 -2.36
CA PHE A 88 -8.62 -1.53 -2.99
C PHE A 88 -9.54 -0.38 -2.56
N ILE A 89 -8.93 0.79 -2.37
CA ILE A 89 -9.62 2.07 -2.32
C ILE A 89 -9.81 2.52 -3.77
N PRO A 90 -11.04 2.87 -4.20
CA PRO A 90 -11.30 3.32 -5.56
C PRO A 90 -10.38 4.48 -5.98
N SER A 91 -9.97 4.48 -7.23
CA SER A 91 -9.16 5.57 -7.77
C SER A 91 -9.95 6.89 -7.78
N ASP A 92 -9.32 7.92 -7.24
CA ASP A 92 -9.74 9.32 -7.36
C ASP A 92 -8.49 10.07 -7.83
N GLU A 93 -8.49 10.48 -9.10
CA GLU A 93 -7.32 11.08 -9.74
C GLU A 93 -6.94 12.41 -9.08
N ASP A 94 -7.93 13.24 -8.70
CA ASP A 94 -7.68 14.52 -8.04
C ASP A 94 -7.06 14.29 -6.65
N ALA A 95 -7.58 13.33 -5.89
CA ALA A 95 -7.02 12.97 -4.59
C ALA A 95 -5.59 12.44 -4.75
N TYR A 96 -5.34 11.53 -5.71
CA TYR A 96 -4.01 10.97 -5.96
C TYR A 96 -2.99 12.04 -6.36
N GLU A 97 -3.38 12.96 -7.24
CA GLU A 97 -2.54 14.09 -7.61
C GLU A 97 -2.17 14.94 -6.39
N GLY A 98 -3.13 15.23 -5.51
CA GLY A 98 -2.89 15.96 -4.27
C GLY A 98 -1.97 15.21 -3.30
N TYR A 99 -2.43 14.09 -2.75
CA TYR A 99 -1.71 13.43 -1.67
C TYR A 99 -0.39 12.80 -2.14
N TYR A 100 -0.34 12.23 -3.36
CA TYR A 100 0.82 11.47 -3.81
C TYR A 100 1.82 12.35 -4.58
N ASN A 101 1.32 13.13 -5.53
CA ASN A 101 2.16 13.91 -6.46
C ASN A 101 2.45 15.34 -5.99
N VAL A 102 1.83 15.83 -4.91
CA VAL A 102 2.21 17.12 -4.28
C VAL A 102 2.77 16.91 -2.88
N ILE A 103 2.07 16.14 -2.03
CA ILE A 103 2.46 15.99 -0.62
C ILE A 103 3.50 14.89 -0.41
N ALA A 104 3.23 13.64 -0.80
CA ALA A 104 4.09 12.52 -0.44
C ALA A 104 5.47 12.59 -1.11
N ASN A 105 5.52 12.58 -2.45
CA ASN A 105 6.80 12.45 -3.16
C ASN A 105 7.58 13.77 -3.31
N PRO A 106 6.99 14.93 -3.66
CA PRO A 106 7.82 16.14 -3.78
C PRO A 106 8.09 16.83 -2.45
N LEU A 107 7.15 16.81 -1.50
CA LEU A 107 7.28 17.53 -0.24
C LEU A 107 7.88 16.64 0.87
N LEU A 108 7.17 15.60 1.31
CA LEU A 108 7.59 14.78 2.47
C LEU A 108 8.87 13.98 2.19
N TRP A 109 8.96 13.35 1.02
CA TRP A 109 10.16 12.59 0.66
C TRP A 109 11.41 13.48 0.63
N PHE A 110 11.35 14.63 -0.05
CA PHE A 110 12.51 15.53 -0.11
C PHE A 110 12.89 16.10 1.26
N LEU A 111 11.90 16.40 2.10
CA LEU A 111 12.11 16.80 3.49
C LEU A 111 12.87 15.71 4.26
N GLN A 112 12.37 14.48 4.23
CA GLN A 112 12.94 13.34 4.96
C GLN A 112 14.35 12.97 4.48
N HIS A 113 14.64 13.19 3.20
CA HIS A 113 15.93 12.87 2.59
C HIS A 113 16.88 14.06 2.48
N SER A 114 16.51 15.24 3.02
CA SER A 114 17.33 16.47 2.99
C SER A 114 17.78 16.86 1.57
N MET A 115 16.89 16.74 0.59
CA MET A 115 17.19 16.93 -0.84
C MET A 115 16.86 18.31 -1.39
N TRP A 116 16.38 19.25 -0.56
CA TRP A 116 16.00 20.57 -1.04
C TRP A 116 17.20 21.46 -1.33
N ASN A 117 17.08 22.18 -2.45
CA ASN A 117 17.89 23.37 -2.70
C ASN A 117 17.32 24.54 -1.88
N VAL A 118 17.74 24.64 -0.62
CA VAL A 118 17.16 25.52 0.43
C VAL A 118 16.89 26.97 -0.02
N PRO A 119 17.73 27.64 -0.83
CA PRO A 119 17.44 29.00 -1.28
C PRO A 119 16.23 29.13 -2.23
N TYR A 120 15.78 28.04 -2.84
CA TYR A 120 14.74 28.04 -3.88
C TYR A 120 13.57 27.09 -3.61
N ALA A 121 13.71 26.16 -2.67
CA ALA A 121 12.71 25.13 -2.38
C ALA A 121 12.66 24.78 -0.88
N PRO A 122 11.49 24.33 -0.39
CA PRO A 122 10.22 24.19 -1.11
C PRO A 122 9.48 25.54 -1.23
N VAL A 123 8.65 25.69 -2.26
CA VAL A 123 7.65 26.75 -2.31
C VAL A 123 6.33 26.16 -1.82
N ILE A 124 5.93 26.51 -0.61
CA ILE A 124 4.66 26.07 -0.01
C ILE A 124 3.63 27.16 -0.25
N ASN A 125 2.57 26.84 -1.00
CA ASN A 125 1.54 27.79 -1.41
C ASN A 125 0.13 27.24 -1.14
N ARG A 126 -0.90 27.94 -1.63
CA ARG A 126 -2.30 27.53 -1.46
C ARG A 126 -2.61 26.18 -2.09
N ASP A 127 -1.97 25.84 -3.20
CA ASP A 127 -2.18 24.55 -3.87
C ASP A 127 -1.60 23.41 -3.02
N THR A 128 -0.48 23.64 -2.32
CA THR A 128 0.05 22.69 -1.33
C THR A 128 -0.92 22.45 -0.20
N TRP A 129 -1.56 23.51 0.33
CA TRP A 129 -2.57 23.37 1.38
C TRP A 129 -3.81 22.65 0.88
N LYS A 130 -4.27 22.97 -0.33
CA LYS A 130 -5.41 22.29 -0.95
C LYS A 130 -5.15 20.80 -1.09
N ALA A 131 -3.99 20.42 -1.62
CA ALA A 131 -3.55 19.03 -1.78
C ALA A 131 -3.39 18.24 -0.46
N TRP A 132 -3.37 18.92 0.69
CA TRP A 132 -3.33 18.29 2.00
C TRP A 132 -4.74 18.07 2.60
N GLU A 133 -5.67 18.97 2.31
CA GLU A 133 -7.03 18.97 2.88
C GLU A 133 -8.04 18.18 2.03
N ASP A 134 -7.89 18.26 0.71
CA ASP A 134 -8.73 17.62 -0.30
C ASP A 134 -8.05 16.37 -0.88
#